data_AF-A0A7X8MAG1-F1
#
_entry.id   AF-A0A7X8MAG1-F1
#
_cell.length_a   1.000
_cell.length_b   1.000
_cell.length_c   1.000
_cell.angle_alpha   90.00
_cell.angle_beta   90.00
_cell.angle_gamma   90.00
#
_symmetry.space_group_name_H-M   'P 1'
#
loop_
_entity.id
_entity.type
_entity.pdbx_description
1 polymer ?
#
loop_
_entity_poly.entity_id
_entity_poly.type
_entity_poly.pdbx_seq_one_letter_code
_entity_poly.pdbx_strand_id
1 'polypeptide(L)'
;MSQRTSSKLMIALRFALAGAGLAWLISLFGFFHNLNLRAVNELFSLRGGQAQADTSIVIIAVDDESMKSLPTKWPYPRSYFARMVDHLSQAGARLIVFDIEFTEPSREQPAEDDSLARSVAR
;
A
#
# COMPACT_ATOMS: atom_id res chain seq x y z
N MET A 1 55.14 21.55 -24.62
CA MET A 1 53.72 21.99 -24.55
C MET A 1 52.77 21.00 -23.83
N SER A 2 53.23 19.80 -23.42
CA SER A 2 52.39 18.71 -22.84
C SER A 2 52.10 18.82 -21.32
N GLN A 3 52.98 19.45 -20.52
CA GLN A 3 52.78 19.53 -19.06
C GLN A 3 51.62 20.45 -18.61
N ARG A 4 51.21 21.41 -19.44
CA ARG A 4 50.20 22.42 -19.07
C ARG A 4 48.76 21.91 -19.26
N THR A 5 48.58 20.87 -20.08
CA THR A 5 47.30 20.20 -20.32
C THR A 5 47.04 19.10 -19.29
N SER A 6 48.06 18.38 -18.82
CA SER A 6 47.92 17.37 -17.77
C SER A 6 47.53 17.97 -16.42
N SER A 7 48.07 19.13 -16.05
CA SER A 7 47.71 19.82 -14.79
C SER A 7 46.26 20.29 -14.78
N LYS A 8 45.76 20.84 -15.89
CA LYS A 8 44.34 21.21 -16.05
C LYS A 8 43.42 20.00 -15.97
N LEU A 9 43.83 18.86 -16.55
CA LEU A 9 43.08 17.61 -16.50
C LEU A 9 43.00 17.05 -15.07
N MET A 10 44.10 17.08 -14.31
CA MET A 10 44.09 16.65 -12.91
C MET A 10 43.20 17.52 -12.03
N ILE A 11 43.17 18.83 -12.28
CA ILE A 11 42.29 19.75 -11.56
C ILE A 11 40.83 19.42 -11.88
N ALA A 12 40.48 19.25 -13.16
CA ALA A 12 39.13 18.87 -13.57
C ALA A 12 38.69 17.54 -12.96
N LEU A 13 39.59 16.54 -12.92
CA LEU A 13 39.31 15.22 -12.33
C LEU A 13 39.06 15.32 -10.82
N ARG A 14 39.83 16.14 -10.10
CA ARG A 14 39.63 16.39 -8.66
C ARG A 14 38.27 17.02 -8.37
N PHE A 15 37.86 18.01 -9.16
CA PHE A 15 36.53 18.63 -9.03
C PHE A 15 35.41 17.64 -9.35
N ALA A 16 35.57 16.82 -10.39
CA ALA A 16 34.60 15.79 -10.74
C ALA A 16 34.45 14.73 -9.63
N LEU A 17 35.57 14.24 -9.07
CA LEU A 17 35.57 13.28 -7.96
C LEU A 17 35.00 13.89 -6.67
N ALA A 18 35.34 15.14 -6.37
CA ALA A 18 34.76 15.85 -5.22
C ALA A 18 33.24 16.03 -5.37
N GLY A 19 32.77 16.42 -6.56
CA GLY A 19 31.35 16.56 -6.86
C GLY A 19 30.60 15.22 -6.78
N ALA A 20 31.17 14.15 -7.35
CA ALA A 20 30.60 12.80 -7.26
C ALA A 20 30.57 12.28 -5.82
N GLY A 21 31.64 12.50 -5.05
CA GLY A 21 31.72 12.14 -3.63
C GLY A 21 30.70 12.91 -2.79
N LEU A 22 30.50 14.20 -3.07
CA LEU A 22 29.50 15.01 -2.39
C LEU A 22 28.07 14.55 -2.73
N ALA A 23 27.79 14.28 -4.01
CA ALA A 23 26.48 13.76 -4.43
C ALA A 23 26.18 12.40 -3.78
N TRP A 24 27.20 11.54 -3.67
CA TRP A 24 27.08 10.25 -2.99
C TRP A 24 26.86 10.40 -1.48
N LEU A 25 27.57 11.31 -0.81
CA LEU A 25 27.32 11.62 0.60
C LEU A 25 25.91 12.18 0.81
N ILE A 26 25.43 13.09 -0.04
CA ILE A 26 24.07 13.64 0.03
C ILE A 26 23.01 12.54 -0.16
N SER A 27 23.27 11.55 -1.03
CA SER A 27 22.35 10.44 -1.23
C SER A 27 22.31 9.47 -0.04
N LEU A 28 23.42 9.26 0.67
CA LEU A 28 23.47 8.44 1.90
C LEU A 28 22.57 8.99 3.02
N PHE A 29 22.39 10.31 3.10
CA PHE A 29 21.48 10.93 4.07
C PHE A 29 20.02 10.95 3.62
N GLY A 30 19.68 10.34 2.49
CA GLY A 30 18.30 10.26 2.00
C GLY A 30 17.70 11.64 1.70
N PHE A 31 18.52 12.64 1.37
CA PHE A 31 18.07 14.02 1.11
C PHE A 31 16.97 14.08 0.05
N PHE A 32 17.15 13.33 -1.05
CA PHE A 32 16.17 13.21 -2.12
C PHE A 32 14.89 12.48 -1.70
N HIS A 33 14.99 11.51 -0.79
CA HIS A 33 13.83 10.78 -0.27
C HIS A 33 12.93 11.70 0.56
N ASN A 34 13.53 12.48 1.46
CA ASN A 34 12.82 13.45 2.30
C ASN A 34 12.19 14.58 1.48
N LEU A 35 12.90 15.09 0.46
CA LEU A 35 12.34 16.08 -0.46
C LEU A 35 11.16 15.53 -1.24
N ASN A 36 11.25 14.29 -1.72
CA ASN A 36 10.17 13.64 -2.44
C ASN A 36 8.91 13.48 -1.56
N LEU A 37 9.06 12.99 -0.32
CA LEU A 37 7.94 12.84 0.60
C LEU A 37 7.25 14.17 0.90
N ARG A 38 8.02 15.24 1.11
CA ARG A 38 7.49 16.59 1.31
C ARG A 38 6.76 17.11 0.08
N ALA A 39 7.37 16.97 -1.10
CA ALA A 39 6.76 17.39 -2.36
C ALA A 39 5.43 16.67 -2.61
N VAL A 40 5.38 15.35 -2.39
CA VAL A 40 4.15 14.57 -2.52
C VAL A 40 3.09 15.04 -1.53
N ASN A 41 3.46 15.30 -0.27
CA ASN A 41 2.52 15.79 0.74
C ASN A 41 1.92 17.15 0.37
N GLU A 42 2.74 18.08 -0.17
CA GLU A 42 2.23 19.36 -0.67
C GLU A 42 1.35 19.21 -1.92
N LEU A 43 1.65 18.26 -2.81
CA LEU A 43 0.77 17.97 -3.93
C LEU A 43 -0.60 17.46 -3.46
N PHE A 44 -0.66 16.70 -2.37
CA PHE A 44 -1.92 16.30 -1.74
C PHE A 44 -2.65 17.49 -1.07
N SER A 45 -1.92 18.43 -0.46
CA SER A 45 -2.54 19.63 0.13
C SER A 45 -3.14 20.55 -0.95
N LEU A 46 -2.45 20.70 -2.08
CA LEU A 46 -2.87 21.49 -3.23
C LEU A 46 -4.07 20.88 -3.98
N ARG A 47 -4.25 19.56 -3.93
CA ARG A 47 -5.44 18.87 -4.44
C ARG A 47 -6.73 19.36 -3.75
N GLY A 48 -6.60 20.03 -2.61
CA GLY A 48 -7.70 20.51 -1.78
C GLY A 48 -7.81 19.69 -0.50
N GLY A 49 -8.46 20.26 0.52
CA GLY A 49 -8.75 19.54 1.77
C GLY A 49 -9.51 18.25 1.49
N GLN A 50 -9.26 17.21 2.26
CA GLN A 50 -10.04 15.98 2.16
C GLN A 50 -11.52 16.35 2.36
N ALA A 51 -12.34 16.09 1.33
CA ALA A 51 -13.78 16.18 1.49
C ALA A 51 -14.19 15.35 2.70
N GLN A 52 -15.17 15.82 3.46
CA GLN A 52 -15.73 15.05 4.56
C GLN A 52 -16.05 13.64 4.04
N ALA A 53 -15.45 12.62 4.64
CA ALA A 53 -15.68 11.25 4.22
C ALA A 53 -17.19 10.97 4.30
N ASP A 54 -17.73 10.39 3.23
CA ASP A 54 -19.12 9.95 3.22
C ASP A 54 -19.28 8.82 4.23
N THR A 55 -20.01 9.08 5.31
CA THR A 55 -20.22 8.14 6.40
C THR A 55 -21.18 7.01 6.02
N SER A 56 -21.82 7.08 4.85
CA SER A 56 -22.62 5.97 4.32
C SER A 56 -21.78 4.85 3.71
N ILE A 57 -20.48 5.09 3.49
CA ILE A 57 -19.52 4.10 2.99
C ILE A 57 -18.65 3.63 4.14
N VAL A 58 -18.65 2.31 4.38
CA VAL A 58 -17.79 1.66 5.38
C VAL A 58 -16.83 0.73 4.66
N ILE A 59 -15.53 0.91 4.92
CA ILE A 59 -14.47 0.03 4.42
C ILE A 59 -14.09 -0.93 5.53
N ILE A 60 -14.22 -2.24 5.26
CA ILE A 60 -13.77 -3.30 6.15
C ILE A 60 -12.45 -3.81 5.59
N ALA A 61 -11.35 -3.36 6.18
CA ALA A 61 -10.02 -3.76 5.77
C ALA A 61 -9.64 -5.12 6.39
N VAL A 62 -8.89 -5.91 5.62
CA VAL A 62 -8.17 -7.08 6.13
C VAL A 62 -6.69 -6.73 6.11
N ASP A 63 -6.12 -6.55 7.30
CA ASP A 63 -4.77 -6.02 7.52
C ASP A 63 -3.98 -6.85 8.54
N ASP A 64 -2.79 -6.37 8.90
CA ASP A 64 -1.92 -7.03 9.87
C ASP A 64 -2.59 -7.19 11.24
N GLU A 65 -3.45 -6.27 11.66
CA GLU A 65 -4.19 -6.38 12.90
C GLU A 65 -5.28 -7.46 12.82
N SER A 66 -5.93 -7.59 11.67
CA SER A 66 -6.85 -8.70 11.37
C SER A 66 -6.12 -10.06 11.47
N MET A 67 -4.89 -10.14 10.96
CA MET A 67 -4.07 -11.36 11.02
C MET A 67 -3.64 -11.73 12.44
N LYS A 68 -3.43 -10.75 13.32
CA LYS A 68 -3.06 -10.98 14.72
C LYS A 68 -4.27 -11.32 15.59
N SER A 69 -5.42 -10.75 15.28
CA SER A 69 -6.63 -10.85 16.11
C SER A 69 -7.45 -12.11 15.83
N LEU A 70 -7.37 -12.67 14.62
CA LEU A 70 -8.10 -13.88 14.26
C LEU A 70 -7.24 -15.14 14.49
N PRO A 71 -7.84 -16.23 14.99
CA PRO A 71 -7.11 -17.48 15.29
C PRO A 71 -6.71 -18.26 14.03
N THR A 72 -7.20 -17.84 12.86
CA THR A 72 -7.03 -18.54 11.59
C THR A 72 -6.08 -17.74 10.71
N LYS A 73 -5.19 -18.44 10.00
CA LYS A 73 -4.29 -17.80 9.04
C LYS A 73 -5.05 -17.45 7.76
N TRP A 74 -4.66 -16.35 7.12
CA TRP A 74 -5.11 -16.05 5.76
C TRP A 74 -4.67 -17.14 4.76
N PRO A 75 -5.51 -17.50 3.77
CA PRO A 75 -6.86 -16.99 3.49
C PRO A 75 -7.91 -17.50 4.48
N TYR A 76 -8.83 -16.62 4.90
CA TYR A 76 -9.84 -17.00 5.88
C TYR A 76 -10.90 -17.97 5.31
N PRO A 77 -11.53 -18.78 6.19
CA PRO A 77 -12.61 -19.68 5.80
C PRO A 77 -13.83 -18.91 5.26
N ARG A 78 -14.58 -19.52 4.33
CA ARG A 78 -15.71 -18.84 3.65
C ARG A 78 -16.87 -18.55 4.59
N SER A 79 -16.98 -19.34 5.66
CA SER A 79 -17.89 -19.07 6.77
C SER A 79 -17.66 -17.73 7.46
N TYR A 80 -16.44 -17.18 7.48
CA TYR A 80 -16.18 -15.87 8.09
C TYR A 80 -16.81 -14.75 7.26
N PHE A 81 -16.62 -14.81 5.94
CA PHE A 81 -17.22 -13.86 5.00
C PHE A 81 -18.75 -14.02 4.96
N ALA A 82 -19.28 -15.24 5.02
CA ALA A 82 -20.71 -15.52 5.11
C ALA A 82 -21.36 -14.81 6.32
N ARG A 83 -20.79 -15.00 7.52
CA ARG A 83 -21.26 -14.34 8.75
C ARG A 83 -21.14 -12.82 8.67
N MET A 84 -20.08 -12.31 8.03
CA MET A 84 -19.93 -10.87 7.82
C MET A 84 -21.05 -10.32 6.94
N VAL A 85 -21.38 -10.99 5.83
CA VAL A 85 -22.52 -10.61 4.97
C VAL A 85 -23.82 -10.62 5.78
N ASP A 86 -24.08 -11.68 6.55
CA ASP A 86 -25.29 -11.77 7.36
C ASP A 86 -25.42 -10.60 8.35
N HIS A 87 -24.35 -10.27 9.07
CA HIS A 87 -24.36 -9.18 10.04
C HIS A 87 -24.50 -7.81 9.37
N LEU A 88 -23.83 -7.57 8.24
CA LEU A 88 -23.93 -6.30 7.51
C LEU A 88 -25.33 -6.11 6.93
N SER A 89 -25.91 -7.15 6.35
CA SER A 89 -27.29 -7.14 5.84
C SER A 89 -28.28 -6.88 6.97
N GLN A 90 -28.11 -7.50 8.14
CA GLN A 90 -28.93 -7.24 9.33
C GLN A 90 -28.76 -5.80 9.86
N ALA A 91 -27.57 -5.23 9.74
CA ALA A 91 -27.28 -3.84 10.11
C ALA A 91 -27.83 -2.82 9.08
N GLY A 92 -28.45 -3.28 7.98
CA GLY A 92 -29.07 -2.42 6.97
C GLY A 92 -28.14 -1.99 5.84
N ALA A 93 -27.03 -2.69 5.62
CA ALA A 93 -26.17 -2.43 4.47
C ALA A 93 -26.96 -2.64 3.16
N ARG A 94 -27.05 -1.59 2.34
CA ARG A 94 -27.76 -1.65 1.04
C ARG A 94 -26.97 -2.39 -0.04
N LEU A 95 -25.64 -2.37 0.04
CA LEU A 95 -24.72 -2.97 -0.91
C LEU A 95 -23.48 -3.45 -0.16
N ILE A 96 -23.04 -4.67 -0.46
CA ILE A 96 -21.81 -5.27 0.07
C ILE A 96 -20.96 -5.66 -1.13
N VAL A 97 -19.71 -5.17 -1.17
CA VAL A 97 -18.76 -5.42 -2.26
C VAL A 97 -17.50 -6.03 -1.67
N PHE A 98 -17.02 -7.09 -2.32
CA PHE A 98 -15.75 -7.74 -1.97
C PHE A 98 -14.67 -7.32 -2.95
N ASP A 99 -13.55 -6.83 -2.42
CA ASP A 99 -12.27 -6.73 -3.14
C ASP A 99 -11.42 -7.99 -2.86
N ILE A 100 -12.05 -9.16 -2.98
CA ILE A 100 -11.46 -10.48 -2.77
C ILE A 100 -12.05 -11.41 -3.82
N GLU A 101 -11.19 -12.11 -4.55
CA GLU A 101 -11.61 -13.10 -5.53
C GLU A 101 -11.74 -14.49 -4.90
N PHE A 102 -12.92 -15.11 -5.09
CA PHE A 102 -13.21 -16.48 -4.67
C PHE A 102 -13.26 -17.41 -5.89
N THR A 103 -12.14 -17.53 -6.60
CA THR A 103 -12.04 -18.26 -7.89
C THR A 103 -11.79 -19.76 -7.73
N GLU A 104 -11.23 -20.17 -6.60
CA GLU A 104 -10.93 -21.57 -6.29
C GLU A 104 -11.73 -22.06 -5.07
N PRO A 105 -12.06 -23.37 -5.01
CA PRO A 105 -12.67 -23.96 -3.84
C PRO A 105 -11.83 -23.72 -2.57
N SER A 106 -12.51 -23.58 -1.43
CA SER A 106 -11.86 -23.48 -0.13
C SER A 106 -10.94 -24.67 0.12
N ARG A 107 -9.66 -24.40 0.41
CA ARG A 107 -8.60 -25.43 0.48
C ARG A 107 -8.79 -26.43 1.63
N GLU A 108 -9.23 -25.94 2.79
CA GLU A 108 -9.40 -26.79 3.98
C GLU A 108 -10.80 -27.42 4.04
N GLN A 109 -11.82 -26.68 3.61
CA GLN A 109 -13.22 -27.11 3.72
C GLN A 109 -14.03 -26.58 2.53
N PRO A 110 -14.07 -27.31 1.39
CA PRO A 110 -14.85 -26.90 0.21
C PRO A 110 -16.34 -26.70 0.50
N ALA A 111 -16.90 -27.43 1.47
CA ALA A 111 -18.31 -27.28 1.88
C ALA A 111 -18.64 -25.88 2.45
N GLU A 112 -17.64 -25.09 2.85
CA GLU A 112 -17.87 -23.73 3.31
C GLU A 112 -18.18 -22.75 2.18
N ASP A 113 -17.83 -23.06 0.93
CA ASP A 113 -18.15 -22.21 -0.21
C ASP A 113 -19.68 -22.04 -0.35
N ASP A 114 -20.44 -23.09 -0.04
CA ASP A 114 -21.92 -23.06 0.02
C ASP A 114 -22.45 -22.07 1.06
N SER A 115 -21.70 -21.81 2.13
CA SER A 115 -22.13 -20.91 3.19
C SER A 115 -22.08 -19.45 2.73
N LEU A 116 -21.00 -19.08 2.05
CA LEU A 116 -20.88 -17.75 1.45
C LEU A 116 -21.89 -17.58 0.30
N ALA A 117 -22.03 -18.59 -0.56
CA ALA A 117 -23.00 -18.57 -1.66
C ALA A 117 -24.44 -18.34 -1.16
N ARG A 118 -24.85 -19.06 -0.10
CA ARG A 118 -26.17 -18.88 0.53
C ARG A 118 -26.39 -17.49 1.11
N SER A 119 -25.36 -16.90 1.73
CA SER A 119 -25.47 -15.58 2.38
C SER A 119 -25.56 -14.45 1.35
N VAL A 120 -24.85 -14.58 0.23
CA VAL A 120 -24.85 -13.59 -0.86
C VAL A 120 -26.12 -13.67 -1.73
N ALA A 121 -26.76 -14.84 -1.82
CA ALA A 121 -27.97 -15.03 -2.63
C ALA A 121 -29.26 -14.48 -1.99
N ARG A 122 -29.18 -13.88 -0.80
CA ARG A 122 -30.33 -13.40 -0.02
C ARG A 122 -30.75 -11.99 -0.43
#